data_AF-A0A6J6J488-F1
#
_entry.id   AF-A0A6J6J488-F1
#
_cell.length_a   1.000
_cell.length_b   1.000
_cell.length_c   1.000
_cell.angle_alpha   90.00
_cell.angle_beta   90.00
_cell.angle_gamma   90.00
#
_symmetry.space_group_name_H-M   'P 1'
#
loop_
_entity.id
_entity.type
_entity.pdbx_description
1 polymer ?
#
loop_
_entity_poly.entity_id
_entity_poly.type
_entity_poly.pdbx_seq_one_letter_code
_entity_poly.pdbx_strand_id
1 'polypeptide(L)' 'MAWDSAYGAPTAKTVEDGARLYGLVDGQLFTSYDMAAMGKELQAHLWSSLERQVEA' A
#
# COMPACT_ATOMS: atom_id res chain seq x y z
N MET A 1 8.84 -1.61 0.15
CA MET A 1 8.88 -2.15 -1.23
C MET A 1 8.32 -1.09 -2.16
N ALA A 2 9.13 -0.59 -3.09
CA ALA A 2 8.68 0.34 -4.14
C ALA A 2 8.28 -0.46 -5.39
N TRP A 3 7.49 0.16 -6.26
CA TRP A 3 7.10 -0.44 -7.53
C TRP A 3 8.05 -0.03 -8.65
N ASP A 4 8.39 -0.97 -9.52
CA ASP A 4 9.20 -0.69 -10.72
C ASP A 4 8.32 -0.42 -11.96
N SER A 5 7.07 -0.92 -11.97
CA SER A 5 6.13 -0.73 -13.08
C SER A 5 4.67 -0.90 -12.64
N ALA A 6 3.76 -0.22 -13.33
CA ALA A 6 2.31 -0.34 -13.15
C ALA A 6 1.62 -0.51 -14.52
N TYR A 7 0.59 -1.36 -14.57
CA TYR A 7 -0.21 -1.61 -15.76
C TYR A 7 -1.69 -1.42 -15.43
N GLY A 8 -2.44 -0.82 -16.35
CA GLY A 8 -3.86 -0.52 -16.15
C GLY A 8 -4.67 -0.61 -17.44
N ALA A 9 -5.97 -0.84 -17.30
CA ALA A 9 -6.90 -0.78 -18.42
C ALA A 9 -7.13 0.68 -18.86
N PRO A 10 -7.58 0.95 -20.11
CA PRO A 10 -7.72 2.31 -20.64
C PRO A 10 -8.62 3.25 -19.83
N THR A 11 -9.58 2.70 -19.09
CA THR A 11 -10.54 3.47 -18.27
C THR A 11 -10.18 3.51 -16.78
N ALA A 12 -9.09 2.84 -16.38
CA ALA A 12 -8.67 2.82 -14.99
C ALA A 12 -8.02 4.15 -14.58
N LYS A 13 -8.10 4.48 -13.30
CA LYS A 13 -7.31 5.56 -12.73
C LYS A 13 -5.84 5.19 -12.82
N THR A 14 -5.04 6.04 -13.45
CA THR A 14 -3.59 5.88 -13.50
C THR A 14 -2.99 6.01 -12.11
N VAL A 15 -2.21 5.00 -11.71
CA VAL A 15 -1.32 5.05 -10.55
C VAL A 15 0.10 5.09 -11.09
N GLU A 16 0.83 6.13 -10.72
CA GLU A 16 2.13 6.47 -11.29
C GLU A 16 3.28 5.86 -10.48
N ASP A 17 3.13 5.79 -9.16
CA ASP A 17 4.10 5.21 -8.24
C ASP A 17 3.40 4.69 -6.97
N GLY A 18 4.04 3.74 -6.29
CA GLY A 18 3.53 3.14 -5.08
C GLY A 18 4.64 2.54 -4.21
N ALA A 19 4.51 2.73 -2.90
CA ALA A 19 5.39 2.11 -1.92
C ALA A 19 4.58 1.44 -0.81
N ARG A 20 4.91 0.18 -0.52
CA ARG A 20 4.33 -0.57 0.61
C ARG A 20 5.36 -0.83 1.70
N LEU A 21 4.97 -0.58 2.94
CA LEU A 21 5.73 -0.99 4.12
C LEU A 21 4.94 -2.01 4.92
N TYR A 22 5.67 -2.97 5.48
CA TYR A 22 5.15 -4.00 6.36
C TYR A 22 6.02 -4.04 7.60
N GLY A 23 5.39 -4.05 8.76
CA GLY A 23 6.08 -4.12 10.05
C GLY A 23 5.34 -5.02 11.02
N LEU A 24 6.06 -5.90 11.71
CA LEU A 24 5.52 -6.61 12.87
C LEU A 24 5.81 -5.78 14.12
N VAL A 25 4.76 -5.28 14.77
CA VAL A 25 4.84 -4.46 15.99
C VAL A 25 3.81 -4.99 16.97
N ASP A 26 4.24 -5.29 18.20
CA ASP A 26 3.39 -5.81 19.28
C ASP A 26 2.51 -7.01 18.88
N GLY A 27 3.06 -7.90 18.04
CA GLY A 27 2.36 -9.10 17.56
C GLY A 27 1.30 -8.84 16.47
N GLN A 28 1.09 -7.59 16.07
CA GLN A 28 0.22 -7.19 14.97
C GLN A 28 1.03 -6.93 13.70
N LEU A 29 0.40 -7.15 12.54
CA LEU A 29 0.95 -6.76 11.25
C LEU A 29 0.47 -5.36 10.89
N PHE A 30 1.38 -4.40 10.88
CA PHE A 30 1.16 -3.06 10.35
C PHE A 30 1.48 -3.01 8.87
N THR A 31 0.61 -2.35 8.10
CA THR A 31 0.82 -2.09 6.68
C THR A 31 0.61 -0.62 6.38
N SER A 32 1.43 -0.07 5.48
CA SER A 32 1.15 1.21 4.84
C SER A 32 1.28 1.07 3.33
N TYR A 33 0.52 1.89 2.61
CA TYR A 33 0.62 2.06 1.18
C TYR A 33 0.57 3.54 0.85
N ASP A 34 1.68 4.04 0.34
CA ASP A 34 1.81 5.37 -0.22
C ASP A 34 1.61 5.29 -1.73
N MET A 35 0.93 6.28 -2.31
CA MET A 35 0.53 6.26 -3.72
C MET A 35 0.69 7.65 -4.36
N ALA A 36 1.31 7.67 -5.53
CA ALA A 36 1.26 8.81 -6.46
C ALA A 36 0.22 8.50 -7.55
N ALA A 37 -0.81 9.33 -7.65
CA ALA A 37 -1.88 9.16 -8.62
C ALA A 37 -2.66 10.46 -8.79
N MET A 38 -3.31 10.62 -9.95
CA MET A 38 -4.20 11.76 -10.22
C MET A 38 -3.49 13.12 -10.04
N GLY A 39 -2.21 13.22 -10.44
CA GLY A 39 -1.40 14.44 -10.32
C GLY A 39 -0.93 14.77 -8.90
N LYS A 40 -1.05 13.82 -7.96
CA LYS A 40 -0.54 13.94 -6.60
C LYS A 40 0.81 13.24 -6.48
N GLU A 41 1.77 13.91 -5.86
CA GLU A 41 3.04 13.29 -5.47
C GLU A 41 2.82 12.13 -4.48
N LEU A 42 3.83 11.25 -4.38
CA LEU A 42 3.82 10.08 -3.51
C LEU A 42 3.51 10.48 -2.07
N GLN A 43 2.39 10.00 -1.55
CA GLN A 43 1.92 10.33 -0.21
C GLN A 43 1.12 9.19 0.41
N ALA A 44 0.93 9.25 1.73
CA ALA A 44 0.13 8.29 2.48
C ALA A 44 -1.27 8.14 1.89
N HIS A 45 -1.61 6.92 1.46
CA HIS A 45 -2.93 6.61 0.90
C HIS A 45 -3.73 5.69 1.82
N LEU A 46 -3.10 4.61 2.32
CA LEU A 46 -3.73 3.66 3.22
C LEU A 46 -2.76 3.25 4.32
N TRP A 47 -3.32 2.95 5.49
CA TRP A 47 -2.63 2.22 6.55
C TRP A 47 -3.61 1.30 7.27
N SER A 48 -3.08 0.23 7.87
CA SER A 48 -3.87 -0.67 8.71
C SER A 48 -2.97 -1.42 9.70
N SER A 49 -3.60 -1.95 10.75
CA SER A 49 -3.03 -3.01 11.59
C SER A 49 -3.95 -4.23 11.54
N LEU A 50 -3.34 -5.41 11.51
CA LEU A 50 -4.05 -6.69 11.51
C LEU A 50 -3.59 -7.50 12.72
N GLU A 51 -4.56 -7.90 13.54
CA GLU A 51 -4.32 -8.82 14.65
C GLU A 51 -4.06 -10.22 14.12
N ARG A 52 -3.06 -10.88 14.71
CA ARG A 52 -2.79 -12.29 14.40
C ARG A 52 -4.00 -13.13 14.82
N GLN A 53 -4.62 -13.78 13.85
CA GLN A 53 -5.62 -14.79 14.11
C GLN A 53 -4.91 -16.13 14.40
N VAL A 54 -5.30 -16.79 15.49
CA VAL A 54 -4.93 -18.17 15.78
C VAL A 54 -6.21 -18.99 15.67
N GLU A 55 -6.19 -20.04 14.87
CA GLU A 55 -7.31 -20.99 14.79
C GLU A 55 -7.42 -21.71 16.14
N ALA A 56 -8.65 -21.85 16.64
CA ALA A 56 -8.95 -22.41 17.97
C ALA A 56 -9.17 -23.93 17.90
#